data_AF-A0A915NQJ4-F1
#
_entry.id   AF-A0A915NQJ4-F1
#
_cell.length_a   1.000
_cell.length_b   1.000
_cell.length_c   1.000
_cell.angle_alpha   90.00
_cell.angle_beta   90.00
_cell.angle_gamma   90.00
#
_symmetry.space_group_name_H-M   'P 1'
#
loop_
_entity.id
_entity.type
_entity.pdbx_description
1 polymer ?
#
loop_
_entity_poly.entity_id
_entity_poly.type
_entity_poly.pdbx_seq_one_letter_code
_entity_poly.pdbx_strand_id
1 'polypeptide(L)'
;MLAATAVNTAVFSTLLFNRNLLQTSTKLLVNQNNLKIASVRNLAAESAARNLEHDKLFKRIDLELRGHDPEVLSSYTTFVSNVCDHLEIEKSQVTETPHLKWLLTTLKDKFAKKKYKVQYETITSNSTANSSPQSLQ
;
A
#
# COMPACT_ATOMS: atom_id res chain seq x y z
N MET A 1 59.02 42.48 -19.19
CA MET A 1 57.61 42.27 -18.77
C MET A 1 57.15 40.94 -19.32
N LEU A 2 56.52 40.00 -18.63
CA LEU A 2 56.46 39.53 -17.25
C LEU A 2 55.91 38.08 -17.41
N ALA A 3 56.42 37.10 -16.67
CA ALA A 3 56.19 35.67 -16.89
C ALA A 3 54.77 35.16 -16.58
N ALA A 4 54.37 34.07 -17.23
CA ALA A 4 53.29 33.15 -16.83
C ALA A 4 53.80 31.71 -17.08
N THR A 5 54.34 31.04 -16.05
CA THR A 5 53.71 30.03 -15.16
C THR A 5 53.60 28.61 -15.74
N ALA A 6 54.37 27.71 -15.12
CA ALA A 6 54.14 26.26 -14.98
C ALA A 6 52.72 25.98 -14.38
N VAL A 7 52.12 24.80 -14.33
CA VAL A 7 52.58 23.48 -13.90
C VAL A 7 51.52 22.44 -14.35
N ASN A 8 51.98 21.31 -14.90
CA ASN A 8 51.45 19.95 -14.76
C ASN A 8 49.94 19.77 -14.47
N THR A 9 49.19 19.24 -15.44
CA THR A 9 47.90 18.60 -15.18
C THR A 9 48.07 17.09 -15.30
N ALA A 10 47.80 16.43 -14.17
CA ALA A 10 47.57 15.00 -14.01
C ALA A 10 46.67 14.45 -15.14
N VAL A 11 46.68 13.17 -15.50
CA VAL A 11 46.42 12.04 -14.61
C VAL A 11 46.91 10.73 -15.22
N PHE A 12 47.59 9.94 -14.37
CA PHE A 12 47.64 8.48 -14.30
C PHE A 12 46.74 7.74 -15.31
N SER A 13 47.32 6.93 -16.21
CA SER A 13 47.73 5.54 -15.96
C SER A 13 46.56 4.56 -15.79
N THR A 14 46.74 3.43 -16.47
CA THR A 14 46.21 2.08 -16.22
C THR A 14 44.85 1.66 -16.79
N LEU A 15 44.98 0.77 -17.78
CA LEU A 15 44.44 -0.60 -17.80
C LEU A 15 42.96 -0.80 -18.14
N LEU A 16 42.79 -1.32 -19.37
CA LEU A 16 42.12 -2.59 -19.65
C LEU A 16 40.89 -2.87 -18.77
N PHE A 17 39.78 -2.22 -19.11
CA PHE A 17 38.48 -2.70 -18.68
C PHE A 17 37.99 -3.76 -19.67
N ASN A 18 37.82 -4.95 -19.11
CA ASN A 18 37.47 -6.20 -19.75
C ASN A 18 36.12 -6.10 -20.47
N ARG A 19 36.08 -6.43 -21.77
CA ARG A 19 34.84 -6.58 -22.55
C ARG A 19 34.20 -7.92 -22.21
N ASN A 20 33.33 -7.94 -21.21
CA ASN A 20 32.28 -8.95 -21.10
C ASN A 20 30.95 -8.23 -20.90
N LEU A 21 30.50 -7.58 -21.98
CA LEU A 21 29.12 -7.19 -22.14
C LEU A 21 28.33 -8.47 -22.43
N LEU A 22 27.86 -9.10 -21.36
CA LEU A 22 26.94 -10.23 -21.41
C LEU A 22 25.77 -9.87 -22.32
N GLN A 23 25.65 -10.62 -23.40
CA GLN A 23 24.46 -10.75 -24.22
C GLN A 23 23.33 -11.28 -23.31
N THR A 24 22.58 -10.39 -22.65
CA THR A 24 21.34 -10.79 -21.99
C THR A 24 20.24 -10.81 -23.04
N SER A 25 20.04 -12.04 -23.49
CA SER A 25 19.02 -12.50 -24.42
C SER A 25 17.63 -11.90 -24.16
N THR A 26 17.09 -11.34 -25.24
CA THR A 26 15.69 -11.19 -25.64
C THR A 26 14.58 -11.37 -24.59
N LYS A 27 13.80 -10.29 -24.44
CA LYS A 27 12.40 -10.20 -24.00
C LYS A 27 11.66 -11.55 -23.84
N LEU A 28 11.49 -11.95 -22.59
CA LEU A 28 10.48 -12.93 -22.20
C LEU A 28 9.13 -12.20 -22.14
N LEU A 29 8.35 -12.38 -23.19
CA LEU A 29 6.97 -11.94 -23.28
C LEU A 29 6.17 -12.85 -22.34
N VAL A 30 5.79 -12.31 -21.19
CA VAL A 30 4.93 -12.98 -20.21
C VAL A 30 3.54 -13.13 -20.83
N ASN A 31 3.25 -14.30 -21.39
CA ASN A 31 1.88 -14.76 -21.57
C ASN A 31 1.55 -15.70 -20.40
N GLN A 32 0.89 -15.17 -19.37
CA GLN A 32 0.45 -15.95 -18.21
C GLN A 32 -1.07 -15.97 -18.01
N ASN A 33 -1.87 -15.72 -19.04
CA ASN A 33 -3.31 -15.56 -18.83
C ASN A 33 -4.16 -16.81 -19.14
N ASN A 34 -3.58 -17.95 -19.54
CA ASN A 34 -4.40 -19.08 -20.03
C ASN A 34 -4.20 -20.47 -19.40
N LEU A 35 -3.43 -20.63 -18.32
CA LEU A 35 -3.27 -21.93 -17.64
C LEU A 35 -3.87 -22.03 -16.23
N LYS A 36 -4.57 -20.99 -15.74
CA LYS A 36 -5.23 -21.02 -14.41
C LYS A 36 -6.75 -21.08 -14.43
N ILE A 37 -7.40 -20.74 -15.54
CA ILE A 37 -8.86 -20.54 -15.57
C ILE A 37 -9.62 -21.88 -15.42
N ALA A 38 -9.09 -22.99 -15.94
CA ALA A 38 -9.76 -24.30 -15.86
C ALA A 38 -9.83 -24.86 -14.42
N SER A 39 -8.78 -24.67 -13.62
CA SER A 39 -8.74 -25.17 -12.23
C SER A 39 -9.67 -24.39 -11.29
N VAL A 40 -9.97 -23.12 -11.59
CA VAL A 40 -10.83 -22.27 -10.75
C VAL A 40 -12.31 -22.65 -10.89
N ARG A 41 -12.75 -23.05 -12.10
CA ARG A 41 -14.15 -23.41 -12.36
C ARG A 41 -14.62 -24.61 -11.53
N ASN A 42 -13.74 -25.60 -11.32
CA ASN A 42 -14.07 -26.79 -10.54
C ASN A 42 -14.17 -26.51 -9.03
N LEU A 43 -13.44 -25.53 -8.50
CA LEU A 43 -13.55 -25.13 -7.08
C LEU A 43 -14.84 -24.33 -6.80
N ALA A 44 -15.26 -23.48 -7.73
CA ALA A 44 -16.48 -22.68 -7.60
C ALA A 44 -17.76 -23.53 -7.63
N ALA A 45 -17.78 -24.61 -8.42
CA ALA A 45 -18.91 -25.53 -8.50
C ALA A 45 -19.14 -26.30 -7.17
N GLU A 46 -18.08 -26.62 -6.43
CA GLU A 46 -18.15 -27.32 -5.13
C GLU A 46 -18.78 -26.45 -4.03
N SER A 47 -18.56 -25.13 -4.05
CA SER A 47 -19.18 -24.21 -3.07
C SER A 47 -20.68 -24.03 -3.28
N ALA A 48 -21.16 -24.06 -4.53
CA ALA A 48 -22.58 -23.91 -4.84
C ALA A 48 -23.42 -25.12 -4.40
N ALA A 49 -22.80 -26.31 -4.31
CA ALA A 49 -23.48 -27.56 -3.94
C ALA A 49 -23.64 -27.77 -2.42
N ARG A 50 -23.12 -26.88 -1.56
CA ARG A 50 -23.05 -27.09 -0.10
C ARG A 50 -24.10 -26.38 0.76
N ASN A 51 -25.04 -25.61 0.19
CA ASN A 51 -26.08 -24.95 0.98
C ASN A 51 -27.46 -25.58 0.75
N LEU A 52 -27.76 -26.62 1.54
CA LEU A 52 -29.15 -26.99 1.88
C LEU A 52 -29.75 -26.01 2.92
N GLU A 53 -28.92 -25.12 3.46
CA GLU A 53 -29.29 -24.03 4.36
C GLU A 53 -29.59 -22.75 3.57
N HIS A 54 -30.55 -21.97 4.06
CA HIS A 54 -30.92 -20.70 3.43
C HIS A 54 -29.77 -19.69 3.56
N ASP A 55 -29.54 -18.91 2.52
CA ASP A 55 -28.50 -17.87 2.54
C ASP A 55 -28.80 -16.79 3.59
N LYS A 56 -27.75 -16.39 4.30
CA LYS A 56 -27.85 -15.34 5.31
C LYS A 56 -27.88 -13.96 4.65
N LEU A 57 -29.01 -13.28 4.77
CA LEU A 57 -29.20 -11.93 4.27
C LEU A 57 -28.71 -10.88 5.29
N PHE A 58 -27.98 -9.87 4.80
CA PHE A 58 -27.54 -8.73 5.59
C PHE A 58 -28.20 -7.46 5.08
N LYS A 59 -28.74 -6.64 5.98
CA LYS A 59 -29.35 -5.35 5.62
C LYS A 59 -28.31 -4.27 5.31
N ARG A 60 -27.20 -4.27 6.05
CA ARG A 60 -26.11 -3.27 5.96
C ARG A 60 -24.80 -3.87 6.44
N ILE A 61 -23.71 -3.47 5.81
CA ILE A 61 -22.34 -3.83 6.22
C ILE A 61 -21.56 -2.52 6.37
N ASP A 62 -21.11 -2.25 7.58
CA ASP A 62 -20.31 -1.06 7.89
C ASP A 62 -18.82 -1.47 7.98
N LEU A 63 -17.95 -0.78 7.26
CA LEU A 63 -16.52 -1.06 7.22
C LEU A 63 -15.72 0.07 7.89
N GLU A 64 -14.98 -0.27 8.94
CA GLU A 64 -14.04 0.64 9.59
C GLU A 64 -12.59 0.28 9.22
N LEU A 65 -11.91 1.22 8.57
CA LEU A 65 -10.51 1.12 8.19
C LEU A 65 -9.67 1.95 9.16
N ARG A 66 -8.66 1.33 9.78
CA ARG A 66 -7.74 2.01 10.69
C ARG A 66 -6.31 1.75 10.24
N GLY A 67 -5.53 2.81 10.11
CA GLY A 67 -4.15 2.72 9.61
C GLY A 67 -3.30 3.90 10.08
N HIS A 68 -1.99 3.72 10.04
CA HIS A 68 -1.05 4.80 10.35
C HIS A 68 -0.82 5.72 9.13
N ASP A 69 -0.74 5.13 7.95
CA ASP A 69 -0.45 5.84 6.71
C ASP A 69 -1.75 6.22 5.97
N PRO A 70 -2.03 7.53 5.78
CA PRO A 70 -3.22 7.96 5.06
C PRO A 70 -3.22 7.55 3.58
N GLU A 71 -2.07 7.44 2.93
CA GLU A 71 -2.00 7.08 1.50
C GLU A 71 -2.44 5.63 1.29
N VAL A 72 -2.04 4.75 2.21
CA VAL A 72 -2.48 3.34 2.21
C VAL A 72 -4.00 3.25 2.37
N LEU A 73 -4.58 4.01 3.30
CA LEU A 73 -6.03 4.03 3.52
C LEU A 73 -6.79 4.55 2.28
N SER A 74 -6.25 5.57 1.60
CA SER A 74 -6.82 6.09 0.36
C SER A 74 -6.79 5.04 -0.76
N SER A 75 -5.64 4.37 -0.95
CA SER A 75 -5.49 3.31 -1.97
C SER A 75 -6.46 2.14 -1.71
N TYR A 76 -6.63 1.76 -0.45
CA TYR A 76 -7.53 0.68 -0.06
C TYR A 76 -9.01 1.06 -0.23
N THR A 77 -9.37 2.31 0.07
CA THR A 77 -10.71 2.85 -0.17
C THR A 77 -11.07 2.79 -1.66
N THR A 78 -10.12 3.15 -2.53
CA THR A 78 -10.29 3.07 -4.00
C THR A 78 -10.45 1.62 -4.45
N PHE A 79 -9.65 0.70 -3.90
CA PHE A 79 -9.78 -0.73 -4.18
C PHE A 79 -11.16 -1.28 -3.81
N VAL A 80 -11.65 -1.00 -2.59
CA VAL A 80 -12.98 -1.45 -2.14
C VAL A 80 -14.08 -0.85 -3.01
N SER A 81 -13.98 0.42 -3.39
CA SER A 81 -14.91 1.06 -4.32
C SER A 81 -15.00 0.29 -5.64
N ASN A 82 -13.86 -0.06 -6.24
CA ASN A 82 -13.82 -0.80 -7.50
C ASN A 82 -14.43 -2.20 -7.36
N VAL A 83 -14.18 -2.89 -6.24
CA VAL A 83 -14.76 -4.21 -5.98
C VAL A 83 -16.28 -4.12 -5.82
N CYS A 84 -16.79 -3.10 -5.12
CA CYS A 84 -18.23 -2.86 -5.02
C CYS A 84 -18.85 -2.59 -6.40
N ASP A 85 -18.17 -1.81 -7.25
CA ASP A 85 -18.65 -1.52 -8.61
C ASP A 85 -18.67 -2.80 -9.49
N HIS A 86 -17.68 -3.69 -9.33
CA HIS A 86 -17.65 -4.97 -10.05
C HIS A 86 -18.66 -6.01 -9.56
N LEU A 87 -19.03 -5.97 -8.28
CA LEU A 87 -20.01 -6.86 -7.67
C LEU A 87 -21.44 -6.26 -7.67
N GLU A 88 -21.61 -5.06 -8.23
CA GLU A 88 -22.87 -4.32 -8.28
C GLU A 88 -23.49 -4.11 -6.88
N ILE A 89 -22.65 -3.86 -5.88
CA ILE A 89 -23.07 -3.62 -4.49
C ILE A 89 -23.24 -2.11 -4.27
N GLU A 90 -24.37 -1.70 -3.69
CA GLU A 90 -24.61 -0.31 -3.31
C GLU A 90 -23.61 0.16 -2.24
N LYS A 91 -22.87 1.24 -2.55
CA LYS A 91 -21.88 1.85 -1.63
C LYS A 91 -22.36 3.20 -1.11
N SER A 92 -22.09 3.49 0.16
CA SER A 92 -22.29 4.82 0.75
C SER A 92 -21.07 5.71 0.49
N GLN A 93 -21.25 7.00 0.75
CA GLN A 93 -20.13 7.92 0.94
C GLN A 93 -19.18 7.45 2.04
N VAL A 94 -17.89 7.49 1.75
CA VAL A 94 -16.80 7.26 2.71
C VAL A 94 -16.59 8.53 3.52
N THR A 95 -16.61 8.40 4.84
CA THR A 95 -16.37 9.51 5.77
C THR A 95 -14.99 9.34 6.38
N GLU A 96 -14.09 10.27 6.08
CA GLU A 96 -12.80 10.36 6.74
C GLU A 96 -12.97 11.05 8.09
N THR A 97 -12.59 10.37 9.17
CA THR A 97 -12.63 10.94 10.51
C THR A 97 -11.29 11.60 10.84
N PRO A 98 -11.27 12.65 11.68
CA PRO A 98 -10.03 13.35 12.01
C PRO A 98 -9.00 12.40 12.63
N HIS A 99 -7.74 12.61 12.28
CA HIS A 99 -6.63 11.77 12.73
C HIS A 99 -6.45 11.90 14.25
N LEU A 100 -6.42 10.75 14.93
CA LEU A 100 -6.19 10.72 16.37
C LEU A 100 -4.68 10.63 16.63
N LYS A 101 -4.14 11.62 17.35
CA LYS A 101 -2.73 11.71 17.69
C LYS A 101 -2.52 11.30 19.14
N TRP A 102 -1.70 10.29 19.37
CA TRP A 102 -1.22 9.91 20.70
C TRP A 102 0.18 10.48 20.91
N LEU A 103 0.34 11.32 21.94
CA LEU A 103 1.63 11.90 22.30
C LEU A 103 2.13 11.27 23.59
N LEU A 104 3.29 10.61 23.54
CA LEU A 104 4.00 10.11 24.70
C LEU A 104 5.27 10.92 24.91
N THR A 105 5.38 11.60 26.04
CA THR A 105 6.61 12.33 26.40
C THR A 105 7.42 11.55 27.42
N THR A 106 8.63 11.16 27.04
CA THR A 106 9.54 10.37 27.87
C THR A 106 10.81 11.15 28.17
N LEU A 107 11.53 10.80 29.24
CA LEU A 107 12.87 11.35 29.47
C LEU A 107 13.84 10.79 28.42
N LYS A 108 14.78 11.62 27.96
CA LYS A 108 15.81 11.19 27.00
C LYS A 108 16.78 10.17 27.60
N ASP A 109 16.97 10.21 28.92
CA ASP A 109 17.96 9.41 29.64
C ASP A 109 17.31 8.72 30.85
N LYS A 110 17.88 7.58 31.28
CA LYS A 110 17.36 6.76 32.40
C LYS A 110 17.43 7.51 33.73
N PHE A 111 18.48 8.31 33.97
CA PHE A 111 18.68 9.02 35.23
C PHE A 111 18.79 10.55 35.04
N ALA A 112 17.70 11.22 35.48
CA ALA A 112 17.67 12.51 36.16
C ALA A 112 18.15 13.78 35.43
N LYS A 113 17.80 13.98 34.15
CA LYS A 113 17.72 15.35 33.59
C LYS A 113 16.33 15.67 33.05
N LYS A 114 15.45 16.18 33.93
CA LYS A 114 14.04 16.50 33.64
C LYS A 114 13.82 17.47 32.46
N LYS A 115 14.81 18.31 32.15
CA LYS A 115 14.78 19.25 31.02
C LYS A 115 14.85 18.56 29.66
N TYR A 116 15.51 17.41 29.55
CA TYR A 116 15.71 16.71 28.28
C TYR A 116 14.65 15.61 28.12
N LYS A 117 13.60 15.95 27.39
CA LYS A 117 12.49 15.05 27.07
C LYS A 117 12.49 14.72 25.58
N VAL A 118 11.95 13.56 25.24
CA VAL A 118 11.65 13.13 23.87
C VAL A 118 10.14 13.01 23.76
N GLN A 119 9.58 13.55 22.69
CA GLN A 119 8.17 13.40 22.37
C GLN A 119 8.05 12.37 21.25
N TYR A 120 7.30 11.31 21.51
CA TYR A 120 6.92 10.31 20.52
C TYR A 120 5.47 10.56 20.12
N GLU A 121 5.21 10.57 18.82
CA GLU A 121 3.87 10.70 18.27
C GLU A 121 3.49 9.41 17.55
N THR A 122 2.31 8.89 17.85
CA THR A 122 1.67 7.84 17.05
C THR A 122 0.42 8.43 16.44
N ILE A 123 0.34 8.41 15.11
CA ILE A 123 -0.80 8.90 14.36
C ILE A 123 -1.65 7.68 13.96
N THR A 124 -2.94 7.73 14.24
CA THR A 124 -3.90 6.74 13.75
C THR A 124 -5.00 7.45 12.98
N SER A 125 -5.07 7.14 11.70
CA SER A 125 -6.08 7.61 10.77
C SER A 125 -7.20 6.57 10.69
N ASN A 126 -8.43 7.03 10.85
CA ASN A 126 -9.63 6.19 10.82
C ASN A 126 -10.52 6.65 9.65
N SER A 127 -10.99 5.70 8.84
CA SER A 127 -11.93 5.94 7.74
C SER A 127 -13.12 5.00 7.90
N THR A 128 -14.34 5.52 7.82
CA THR A 128 -15.57 4.75 7.96
C THR A 128 -16.32 4.79 6.63
N ALA A 129 -16.59 3.62 6.07
CA ALA A 129 -17.50 3.45 4.93
C ALA A 129 -18.80 2.84 5.44
N ASN A 130 -19.88 3.63 5.40
CA ASN A 130 -21.20 3.12 5.70
C ASN A 130 -21.75 2.38 4.45
N SER A 131 -22.88 1.70 4.53
CA SER A 131 -23.74 1.45 3.34
C SER A 131 -25.12 2.06 3.62
N SER A 132 -25.67 2.80 2.66
CA SER A 132 -26.89 3.60 2.89
C SER A 132 -28.09 2.71 3.22
N PRO A 133 -28.99 3.09 4.14
CA PRO A 133 -30.25 2.38 4.30
C PRO A 133 -31.23 2.86 3.21
N GLN A 134 -31.65 1.95 2.33
CA GLN A 134 -32.78 2.21 1.42
C GLN A 134 -34.00 2.67 2.22
N SER A 135 -34.48 3.87 1.91
CA SER A 135 -35.75 4.40 2.40
C SER A 135 -36.90 3.63 1.74
N LEU A 136 -37.68 2.91 2.55
CA LEU A 136 -38.97 2.35 2.16
C LEU A 136 -39.92 3.51 1.81
N GLN A 137 -40.40 3.53 0.56
CA GLN A 137 -41.65 4.16 0.15
C GLN A 137 -42.54 3.09 -0.50
#